data_AF-A0A352JV79-F1
#
_entry.id   AF-A0A352JV79-F1
#
_cell.length_a   1.000
_cell.length_b   1.000
_cell.length_c   1.000
_cell.angle_alpha   90.00
_cell.angle_beta   90.00
_cell.angle_gamma   90.00
#
_symmetry.space_group_name_H-M   'P 1'
#
loop_
_entity.id
_entity.type
_entity.pdbx_description
1 polymer ?
#
loop_
_entity_poly.entity_id
_entity_poly.type
_entity_poly.pdbx_seq_one_letter_code
_entity_poly.pdbx_strand_id
1 'polypeptide(L)'
;IIFPSLPGAKGDDDPVNLERVLIGWRGRCEVHEKFTVDDITNIRRQFPDTVVLAHPECSPEVVAASDFSGSTKAMIDYVRKVAAPRYLLLTECTMGDNIAADNPNRQMLRLCSVRCPHMNLITLESTLSALENNRFQINLPDDIILRARASLDRMLEIG
;
A
#
# COMPACT_ATOMS: atom_id res chain seq x y z
N ILE A 1 8.30 2.37 -8.81
CA ILE A 1 9.20 3.54 -8.66
C ILE A 1 10.53 3.19 -9.33
N ILE A 2 10.93 3.90 -10.40
CA ILE A 2 12.29 3.79 -10.97
C ILE A 2 13.16 4.76 -10.18
N PHE A 3 14.20 4.22 -9.53
CA PHE A 3 15.15 4.99 -8.71
C PHE A 3 16.31 5.46 -9.58
N PRO A 4 16.60 6.76 -9.67
CA PRO A 4 17.92 7.21 -10.06
C PRO A 4 18.86 7.07 -8.85
N SER A 5 19.84 6.19 -8.98
CA SER A 5 21.04 6.20 -8.15
C SER A 5 21.92 7.37 -8.56
N LEU A 6 22.50 8.08 -7.60
CA LEU A 6 23.59 9.04 -7.83
C LEU A 6 24.81 8.36 -8.46
N PRO A 7 25.37 8.90 -9.55
CA PRO A 7 26.80 8.94 -9.74
C PRO A 7 27.23 10.42 -9.73
N GLY A 8 27.64 10.90 -8.56
CA GLY A 8 28.13 12.26 -8.40
C GLY A 8 27.02 13.31 -8.30
N ALA A 9 26.78 13.80 -7.08
CA ALA A 9 26.01 15.01 -6.86
C ALA A 9 26.78 16.22 -7.44
N LYS A 10 26.64 16.46 -8.74
CA LYS A 10 26.79 17.76 -9.39
C LYS A 10 25.82 17.77 -10.57
N GLY A 11 24.85 18.68 -10.51
CA GLY A 11 24.03 18.99 -11.67
C GLY A 11 24.93 19.52 -12.78
N ASP A 12 24.84 18.91 -13.95
CA ASP A 12 25.00 19.61 -15.23
C ASP A 12 24.61 18.78 -16.46
N ASP A 13 24.38 17.46 -16.36
CA ASP A 13 24.07 16.61 -17.54
C ASP A 13 22.72 15.87 -17.47
N ASP A 14 21.70 16.41 -16.79
CA ASP A 14 20.34 15.85 -16.84
C ASP A 14 19.46 16.65 -17.83
N PRO A 15 18.99 16.06 -18.95
CA PRO A 15 18.15 16.77 -19.93
C PRO A 15 16.75 17.12 -19.40
N VAL A 16 16.41 16.70 -18.18
CA VAL A 16 15.13 17.00 -17.53
C VAL A 16 15.39 17.97 -16.38
N ASN A 17 14.91 19.20 -16.51
CA ASN A 17 14.94 20.20 -15.43
C ASN A 17 14.00 19.77 -14.29
N LEU A 18 14.51 18.94 -13.38
CA LEU A 18 13.76 18.41 -12.25
C LEU A 18 13.71 19.43 -11.11
N GLU A 19 12.50 19.91 -10.77
CA GLU A 19 12.27 20.89 -9.68
C GLU A 19 12.71 20.35 -8.31
N ARG A 20 12.69 19.02 -8.12
CA ARG A 20 13.13 18.34 -6.90
C ARG A 20 13.77 16.99 -7.22
N VAL A 21 14.81 16.64 -6.47
CA VAL A 21 15.50 15.34 -6.54
C VAL A 21 15.08 14.47 -5.36
N LEU A 22 14.64 13.24 -5.65
CA LEU A 22 14.30 12.23 -4.65
C LEU A 22 15.44 11.21 -4.56
N ILE A 23 16.08 11.11 -3.39
CA ILE A 23 17.07 10.07 -3.10
C ILE A 23 16.33 8.90 -2.46
N GLY A 24 16.17 7.81 -3.20
CA GLY A 24 15.47 6.61 -2.73
C GLY A 24 16.39 5.45 -2.34
N TRP A 25 15.86 4.53 -1.56
CA TRP A 25 16.51 3.26 -1.23
C TRP A 25 15.96 2.13 -2.12
N ARG A 26 16.75 1.10 -2.40
CA ARG A 26 16.29 -0.09 -3.17
C ARG A 26 15.41 -1.03 -2.32
N GLY A 27 14.43 -0.47 -1.62
CA GLY A 27 13.42 -1.20 -0.86
C GLY A 27 12.16 -1.39 -1.68
N ARG A 28 11.57 -2.58 -1.59
CA ARG A 28 10.27 -2.91 -2.20
C ARG A 28 9.47 -3.75 -1.22
N CYS A 29 8.15 -3.63 -1.27
CA CYS A 29 7.27 -4.49 -0.51
C CYS A 29 7.19 -5.88 -1.18
N GLU A 30 7.48 -6.92 -0.42
CA GLU A 30 7.45 -8.32 -0.90
C GLU A 30 6.05 -8.79 -1.34
N VAL A 31 5.00 -8.05 -0.96
CA VAL A 31 3.61 -8.33 -1.33
C VAL A 31 3.28 -7.63 -2.64
N HIS A 32 3.44 -6.30 -2.70
CA HIS A 32 3.02 -5.51 -3.86
C HIS A 32 3.87 -5.74 -5.11
N GLU A 33 5.10 -6.24 -4.96
CA GLU A 33 5.95 -6.66 -6.09
C GLU A 33 5.39 -7.89 -6.83
N LYS A 34 4.53 -8.68 -6.20
CA LYS A 34 3.99 -9.92 -6.80
C LYS A 34 2.84 -9.67 -7.78
N PHE A 35 2.24 -8.48 -7.77
CA PHE A 35 1.16 -8.16 -8.71
C PHE A 35 1.73 -7.85 -10.08
N THR A 36 1.04 -8.32 -11.12
CA THR A 36 1.45 -8.16 -12.51
C THR A 36 0.35 -7.51 -13.35
N VAL A 37 0.73 -6.95 -14.50
CA VAL A 37 -0.24 -6.41 -15.48
C VAL A 37 -1.10 -7.54 -16.07
N ASP A 38 -0.56 -8.76 -16.12
CA ASP A 38 -1.31 -9.94 -16.56
C ASP A 38 -2.45 -10.28 -15.61
N ASP A 39 -2.27 -10.10 -14.30
CA ASP A 39 -3.35 -10.28 -13.32
C ASP A 39 -4.53 -9.34 -13.61
N ILE A 40 -4.24 -8.07 -13.89
CA ILE A 40 -5.24 -7.06 -14.27
C ILE A 40 -5.94 -7.48 -15.56
N THR A 41 -5.16 -7.87 -16.57
CA THR A 41 -5.67 -8.24 -17.88
C THR A 41 -6.59 -9.47 -17.80
N ASN A 42 -6.19 -10.47 -17.02
CA ASN A 42 -6.96 -11.70 -16.82
C ASN A 42 -8.27 -11.45 -16.06
N ILE A 43 -8.27 -10.55 -15.06
CA ILE A 43 -9.49 -10.18 -14.36
C ILE A 43 -10.41 -9.37 -15.28
N ARG A 44 -9.91 -8.39 -16.03
CA ARG A 44 -10.73 -7.60 -16.97
C ARG A 44 -11.35 -8.47 -18.07
N ARG A 45 -10.68 -9.54 -18.51
CA ARG A 45 -11.25 -10.52 -19.46
C ARG A 45 -12.43 -11.29 -18.87
N GLN A 46 -12.37 -11.64 -17.59
CA GLN A 46 -13.44 -12.40 -16.92
C GLN A 46 -14.58 -11.50 -16.41
N PHE A 47 -14.24 -10.30 -15.97
CA PHE A 47 -15.14 -9.33 -15.34
C PHE A 47 -14.90 -7.93 -15.94
N PRO A 48 -15.41 -7.65 -17.15
CA PRO A 48 -15.15 -6.41 -17.86
C PRO A 48 -15.74 -5.15 -17.20
N ASP A 49 -16.65 -5.32 -16.25
CA ASP A 49 -17.26 -4.25 -15.44
C ASP A 49 -16.52 -3.97 -14.11
N THR A 50 -15.34 -4.57 -13.92
CA THR A 50 -14.52 -4.40 -12.73
C THR A 50 -13.67 -3.15 -12.80
N VAL A 51 -13.71 -2.36 -11.73
CA VAL A 51 -12.75 -1.29 -11.47
C VAL A 51 -11.55 -1.83 -10.71
N VAL A 52 -10.34 -1.50 -11.16
CA VAL A 52 -9.07 -1.98 -10.60
C VAL A 52 -8.40 -0.87 -9.80
N LEU A 53 -8.14 -1.11 -8.52
CA LEU A 53 -7.40 -0.19 -7.67
C LEU A 53 -6.09 -0.82 -7.20
N ALA A 54 -4.99 -0.06 -7.29
CA ALA A 54 -3.65 -0.53 -6.92
C ALA A 54 -3.00 0.34 -5.85
N HIS A 55 -2.29 -0.28 -4.91
CA HIS A 55 -1.45 0.46 -3.97
C HIS A 55 -0.25 1.08 -4.71
N PRO A 56 0.22 2.30 -4.35
CA PRO A 56 1.36 2.94 -4.99
C PRO A 56 2.70 2.20 -4.79
N GLU A 57 2.73 1.21 -3.89
CA GLU A 57 3.88 0.31 -3.71
C GLU A 57 4.01 -0.76 -4.82
N CYS A 58 2.97 -0.95 -5.64
CA CYS A 58 3.05 -1.81 -6.81
C CYS A 58 4.06 -1.29 -7.85
N SER A 59 4.42 -2.13 -8.81
CA SER A 59 5.28 -1.70 -9.92
C SER A 59 4.62 -0.56 -10.71
N PRO A 60 5.41 0.36 -11.32
CA PRO A 60 4.88 1.46 -12.13
C PRO A 60 3.91 1.00 -13.22
N GLU A 61 4.19 -0.16 -13.81
CA GLU A 61 3.38 -0.75 -14.87
C GLU A 61 2.00 -1.18 -14.35
N VAL A 62 1.95 -1.80 -13.17
CA VAL A 62 0.69 -2.17 -12.50
C VAL A 62 -0.11 -0.93 -12.12
N VAL A 63 0.55 0.09 -11.58
CA VAL A 63 -0.09 1.37 -11.23
C VAL A 63 -0.67 2.03 -12.50
N ALA A 64 0.09 2.08 -13.59
CA ALA A 64 -0.37 2.66 -14.85
C ALA A 64 -1.52 1.87 -15.51
N ALA A 65 -1.58 0.56 -15.30
CA ALA A 65 -2.65 -0.30 -15.81
C ALA A 65 -3.93 -0.25 -14.95
N SER A 66 -3.86 0.23 -13.71
CA SER A 66 -4.99 0.36 -12.79
C SER A 66 -5.86 1.58 -13.06
N ASP A 67 -7.13 1.54 -12.64
CA ASP A 67 -8.07 2.67 -12.80
C ASP A 67 -7.87 3.74 -11.72
N PHE A 68 -7.34 3.35 -10.56
CA PHE A 68 -7.02 4.26 -9.46
C PHE A 68 -5.83 3.74 -8.65
N SER A 69 -4.97 4.65 -8.19
CA SER A 69 -3.92 4.31 -7.24
C SER A 69 -3.88 5.28 -6.07
N GLY A 70 -3.73 4.73 -4.86
CA GLY A 70 -3.67 5.51 -3.63
C GLY A 70 -3.45 4.64 -2.40
N SER A 71 -3.38 5.28 -1.23
CA SER A 71 -3.34 4.57 0.04
C SER A 71 -4.62 3.73 0.24
N THR A 72 -4.58 2.81 1.19
CA THR A 72 -5.76 2.07 1.67
C THR A 72 -6.98 2.95 1.85
N LYS A 73 -6.82 4.06 2.57
CA LYS A 73 -7.89 5.00 2.86
C LYS A 73 -8.43 5.63 1.58
N ALA A 74 -7.55 6.06 0.69
CA ALA A 74 -7.96 6.63 -0.59
C ALA A 74 -8.72 5.60 -1.47
N MET A 75 -8.30 4.33 -1.44
CA MET A 75 -9.02 3.25 -2.13
C MET A 75 -10.41 3.00 -1.53
N ILE A 76 -10.55 2.97 -0.19
CA ILE A 76 -11.86 2.90 0.50
C ILE A 76 -12.76 4.04 0.01
N ASP A 77 -12.26 5.27 0.04
CA ASP A 77 -13.04 6.46 -0.35
C ASP A 77 -13.40 6.47 -1.84
N TYR A 78 -12.53 5.95 -2.70
CA TYR A 78 -12.80 5.79 -4.12
C TYR A 78 -13.90 4.76 -4.35
N VAL A 79 -13.80 3.59 -3.71
CA VAL A 79 -14.84 2.55 -3.79
C VAL A 79 -16.18 3.12 -3.36
N ARG A 80 -16.28 3.89 -2.27
CA ARG A 80 -17.53 4.53 -1.84
C ARG A 80 -18.17 5.47 -2.88
N LYS A 81 -17.39 6.08 -3.78
CA LYS A 81 -17.87 7.05 -4.78
C LYS A 81 -18.23 6.41 -6.12
N VAL A 82 -17.54 5.33 -6.51
CA VAL A 82 -17.74 4.72 -7.83
C VAL A 82 -18.97 3.81 -7.86
N ALA A 83 -19.77 3.89 -8.92
CA ALA A 83 -20.97 3.06 -9.10
C ALA A 83 -20.67 1.72 -9.82
N ALA A 84 -19.51 1.12 -9.55
CA ALA A 84 -19.13 -0.17 -10.14
C ALA A 84 -19.69 -1.34 -9.32
N PRO A 85 -20.24 -2.39 -9.95
CA PRO A 85 -20.73 -3.58 -9.25
C PRO A 85 -19.57 -4.42 -8.69
N ARG A 86 -18.39 -4.34 -9.33
CA ARG A 86 -17.18 -5.09 -8.98
C ARG A 86 -15.98 -4.16 -8.85
N TYR A 87 -15.12 -4.48 -7.89
CA TYR A 87 -13.84 -3.81 -7.73
C TYR A 87 -12.75 -4.81 -7.35
N LEU A 88 -11.59 -4.71 -7.99
CA LEU A 88 -10.38 -5.48 -7.70
C LEU A 88 -9.43 -4.63 -6.88
N LEU A 89 -8.98 -5.14 -5.73
CA LEU A 89 -7.97 -4.49 -4.90
C LEU A 89 -6.62 -5.22 -5.04
N LEU A 90 -5.63 -4.53 -5.61
CA LEU A 90 -4.25 -4.97 -5.70
C LEU A 90 -3.46 -4.43 -4.52
N THR A 91 -3.69 -5.09 -3.38
CA THR A 91 -3.06 -4.77 -2.10
C THR A 91 -3.18 -5.98 -1.16
N GLU A 92 -2.71 -5.84 0.09
CA GLU A 92 -2.84 -6.87 1.12
C GLU A 92 -4.32 -7.29 1.31
N CYS A 93 -4.60 -8.61 1.27
CA CYS A 93 -5.95 -9.18 1.20
C CYS A 93 -6.85 -8.84 2.42
N THR A 94 -6.30 -8.85 3.65
CA THR A 94 -7.07 -8.54 4.88
C THR A 94 -7.53 -7.09 4.90
N MET A 95 -6.80 -6.21 4.24
CA MET A 95 -7.14 -4.79 4.13
C MET A 95 -8.45 -4.57 3.35
N GLY A 96 -8.80 -5.52 2.47
CA GLY A 96 -10.05 -5.52 1.73
C GLY A 96 -11.28 -5.87 2.56
N ASP A 97 -11.12 -6.47 3.73
CA ASP A 97 -12.25 -6.98 4.52
C ASP A 97 -13.10 -5.86 5.08
N ASN A 98 -12.48 -4.77 5.54
CA ASN A 98 -13.19 -3.56 5.97
C ASN A 98 -13.98 -2.94 4.81
N ILE A 99 -13.41 -2.91 3.60
CA ILE A 99 -14.09 -2.38 2.41
C ILE A 99 -15.28 -3.25 2.02
N ALA A 100 -15.10 -4.57 2.04
CA ALA A 100 -16.16 -5.52 1.72
C ALA A 100 -17.30 -5.43 2.74
N ALA A 101 -16.99 -5.32 4.04
CA ALA A 101 -17.98 -5.18 5.10
C ALA A 101 -18.81 -3.89 4.97
N ASP A 102 -18.17 -2.78 4.60
CA ASP A 102 -18.85 -1.50 4.35
C ASP A 102 -19.70 -1.49 3.07
N ASN A 103 -19.49 -2.46 2.17
CA ASN A 103 -20.08 -2.47 0.82
C ASN A 103 -20.70 -3.82 0.45
N PRO A 104 -21.68 -4.33 1.24
CA PRO A 104 -22.20 -5.70 1.09
C PRO A 104 -22.90 -5.96 -0.25
N ASN A 105 -23.41 -4.91 -0.90
CA ASN A 105 -24.11 -5.00 -2.18
C ASN A 105 -23.18 -5.01 -3.40
N ARG A 106 -21.86 -4.98 -3.18
CA ARG A 106 -20.85 -4.93 -4.25
C ARG A 106 -19.85 -6.05 -4.08
N GLN A 107 -19.38 -6.58 -5.19
CA GLN A 107 -18.49 -7.73 -5.17
C GLN A 107 -17.03 -7.29 -5.22
N MET A 108 -16.31 -7.53 -4.13
CA MET A 108 -14.85 -7.39 -4.11
C MET A 108 -14.19 -8.59 -4.78
N LEU A 109 -13.39 -8.33 -5.81
CA LEU A 109 -12.44 -9.27 -6.37
C LEU A 109 -11.08 -9.09 -5.65
N ARG A 110 -10.37 -10.20 -5.43
CA ARG A 110 -9.16 -10.23 -4.60
C ARG A 110 -8.23 -11.37 -5.00
N LEU A 111 -6.94 -11.11 -5.00
CA LEU A 111 -5.87 -12.09 -5.27
C LEU A 111 -5.24 -12.54 -3.95
N CYS A 112 -6.00 -13.26 -3.12
CA CYS A 112 -5.57 -13.62 -1.76
C CYS A 112 -4.48 -14.72 -1.69
N SER A 113 -3.96 -15.16 -2.85
CA SER A 113 -2.68 -15.86 -2.93
C SER A 113 -1.49 -14.95 -2.61
N VAL A 114 -1.67 -13.63 -2.71
CA VAL A 114 -0.67 -12.62 -2.40
C VAL A 114 -1.01 -11.99 -1.04
N ARG A 115 -0.32 -12.46 0.01
CA ARG A 115 -0.48 -11.94 1.38
C ARG A 115 0.86 -11.63 2.03
N CYS A 116 0.84 -10.71 2.99
CA CYS A 116 1.99 -10.46 3.85
C CYS A 116 2.17 -11.64 4.82
N PRO A 117 3.34 -12.29 4.87
CA PRO A 117 3.62 -13.35 5.83
C PRO A 117 3.66 -12.82 7.28
N HIS A 118 3.95 -11.53 7.46
CA HIS A 118 4.11 -10.92 8.78
C HIS A 118 2.81 -10.41 9.39
N MET A 119 1.90 -9.81 8.60
CA MET A 119 0.61 -9.31 9.10
C MET A 119 -0.25 -10.43 9.70
N ASN A 120 -0.17 -11.64 9.14
CA ASN A 120 -0.96 -12.79 9.57
C ASN A 120 -0.39 -13.50 10.81
N LEU A 121 0.65 -12.96 11.45
CA LEU A 121 1.18 -13.49 12.71
C LEU A 121 0.28 -13.15 13.91
N ILE A 122 -0.57 -12.15 13.77
CA ILE A 122 -1.51 -11.74 14.83
C ILE A 122 -2.78 -12.58 14.71
N THR A 123 -3.09 -13.39 15.72
CA THR A 123 -4.30 -14.21 15.80
C THR A 123 -5.22 -13.75 16.94
N LEU A 124 -6.45 -14.27 16.97
CA LEU A 124 -7.39 -13.96 18.06
C LEU A 124 -6.88 -14.49 19.40
N GLU A 125 -6.30 -15.69 19.41
CA GLU A 125 -5.74 -16.32 20.59
C GLU A 125 -4.51 -15.57 21.12
N SER A 126 -3.61 -15.14 20.22
CA SER A 126 -2.46 -14.34 20.62
C SER A 126 -2.89 -12.97 21.15
N THR A 127 -3.93 -12.38 20.56
CA THR A 127 -4.49 -11.10 21.01
C THR A 127 -5.13 -11.22 22.39
N LEU A 128 -5.92 -12.28 22.63
CA LEU A 128 -6.48 -12.56 23.95
C LEU A 128 -5.37 -12.73 25.00
N SER A 129 -4.37 -13.58 24.71
CA SER A 129 -3.25 -13.80 25.63
C SER A 129 -2.45 -12.52 25.90
N ALA A 130 -2.26 -11.68 24.89
CA ALA A 130 -1.61 -10.39 25.01
C ALA A 130 -2.36 -9.47 25.99
N LEU A 131 -3.69 -9.40 25.88
CA LEU A 131 -4.54 -8.59 26.75
C LEU A 131 -4.58 -9.12 28.19
N GLU A 132 -4.76 -10.43 28.38
CA GLU A 132 -4.80 -11.07 29.71
C GLU A 132 -3.51 -10.89 30.50
N ASN A 133 -2.37 -10.88 29.80
CA ASN A 133 -1.05 -10.81 30.41
C ASN A 133 -0.41 -9.41 30.27
N ASN A 134 -1.14 -8.43 29.73
CA ASN A 134 -0.69 -7.08 29.43
C ASN A 134 0.70 -7.03 28.76
N ARG A 135 0.89 -7.86 27.73
CA ARG A 135 2.14 -8.03 26.98
C ARG A 135 1.86 -8.00 25.47
N PHE A 136 2.79 -7.63 24.61
CA PHE A 136 4.19 -7.30 24.86
C PHE A 136 4.38 -5.79 25.02
N GLN A 137 5.11 -5.38 26.06
CA GLN A 137 5.50 -3.99 26.20
C GLN A 137 6.60 -3.65 25.18
N ILE A 138 6.37 -2.61 24.37
CA ILE A 138 7.35 -2.11 23.42
C ILE A 138 8.18 -1.03 24.13
N ASN A 139 9.44 -1.34 24.43
CA ASN A 139 10.38 -0.42 25.06
C ASN A 139 11.42 0.02 24.02
N LEU A 140 11.70 1.32 23.96
CA LEU A 140 12.69 1.93 23.05
C LEU A 140 13.54 2.94 23.84
N PRO A 141 14.82 3.14 23.49
CA PRO A 141 15.64 4.21 24.06
C PRO A 141 15.05 5.61 23.86
N ASP A 142 15.16 6.47 24.88
CA ASP A 142 14.60 7.82 24.86
C ASP A 142 15.14 8.68 23.71
N ASP A 143 16.41 8.53 23.35
CA ASP A 143 17.03 9.29 22.25
C ASP A 143 16.40 8.95 20.90
N ILE A 144 16.05 7.68 20.68
CA ILE A 144 15.33 7.22 19.48
C ILE A 144 13.91 7.78 19.47
N ILE A 145 13.21 7.71 20.60
CA ILE A 145 11.84 8.21 20.73
C ILE A 145 11.78 9.70 20.40
N LEU A 146 12.65 10.51 21.01
CA LEU A 146 12.66 11.97 20.83
C LEU A 146 12.94 12.36 19.38
N ARG A 147 13.91 11.69 18.74
CA ARG A 147 14.27 11.96 17.33
C ARG A 147 13.17 11.53 16.36
N ALA A 148 12.58 10.36 16.55
CA ALA A 148 11.50 9.86 15.70
C ALA A 148 10.24 10.73 15.84
N ARG A 149 9.91 11.14 17.07
CA ARG A 149 8.78 12.04 17.37
C ARG A 149 8.91 13.37 16.64
N ALA A 150 10.09 14.00 16.65
CA ALA A 150 10.28 15.29 15.97
C ALA A 150 9.95 15.23 14.47
N SER A 151 10.26 14.12 13.79
CA SER A 151 9.88 13.91 12.38
C SER A 151 8.38 13.71 12.20
N LEU A 152 7.75 12.94 13.10
CA LEU A 152 6.32 12.67 13.07
C LEU A 152 5.50 13.94 13.34
N ASP A 153 5.87 14.72 14.35
CA ASP A 153 5.17 15.95 14.73
C ASP A 153 5.16 16.95 13.56
N ARG A 154 6.31 17.14 12.89
CA ARG A 154 6.39 17.98 11.68
C ARG A 154 5.53 17.48 10.53
N MET A 155 5.41 16.16 10.35
CA MET A 155 4.51 15.59 9.34
C MET A 155 3.05 15.90 9.67
N LEU A 156 2.65 15.75 10.94
CA LEU A 156 1.28 16.01 11.38
C LEU A 156 0.91 17.51 11.34
N GLU A 157 1.88 18.41 11.53
CA GLU A 157 1.68 19.86 11.40
C GLU A 157 1.34 20.31 9.97
N ILE A 158 1.77 19.56 8.95
CA ILE A 158 1.55 19.89 7.54
C ILE A 158 0.40 19.12 6.88
N GLY A 159 -0.02 17.98 7.44
CA GLY A 159 -1.16 17.16 6.97
C GLY A 159 -0.76 15.98 6.09
#